data_AF-A0A9X3C7F8-F1
#
_entry.id   AF-A0A9X3C7F8-F1
#
_cell.length_a   1.000
_cell.length_b   1.000
_cell.length_c   1.000
_cell.angle_alpha   90.00
_cell.angle_beta   90.00
_cell.angle_gamma   90.00
#
_symmetry.space_group_name_H-M   'P 1'
#
loop_
_entity.id
_entity.type
_entity.pdbx_description
1 polymer ?
#
loop_
_entity_poly.entity_id
_entity_poly.type
_entity_poly.pdbx_seq_one_letter_code
_entity_poly.pdbx_strand_id
1 'polypeptide(L)'
;MSVVLKIGIGLITSKLLAVFVGPSGMALVGNLRNFLTSLESISTLGFQSGIVKYVAENEKNETEIQKIIATVFITLLLVVLILSGLLFFLASFWNSRIFGSNFKFSLVFKILALALPWYAISIFFA
;
A
#
# COMPACT_ATOMS: atom_id res chain seq x y z
N MET A 1 -4.76 0.38 -17.92
CA MET A 1 -4.94 1.85 -17.80
C MET A 1 -3.77 2.56 -18.44
N SER A 2 -3.97 3.33 -19.51
CA SER A 2 -2.89 3.97 -20.27
C SER A 2 -2.04 4.88 -19.38
N VAL A 3 -0.70 4.79 -19.50
CA VAL A 3 0.27 5.55 -18.68
C VAL A 3 -0.03 7.06 -18.67
N VAL A 4 -0.48 7.59 -19.80
CA VAL A 4 -0.90 8.99 -19.96
C VAL A 4 -2.02 9.38 -18.99
N LEU A 5 -3.03 8.52 -18.80
CA LEU A 5 -4.13 8.78 -17.87
C LEU A 5 -3.63 8.80 -16.42
N LYS A 6 -2.75 7.87 -16.03
CA LYS A 6 -2.15 7.85 -14.68
C LYS A 6 -1.37 9.13 -14.39
N ILE A 7 -0.56 9.58 -15.37
CA ILE A 7 0.21 10.82 -15.25
C ILE A 7 -0.72 12.03 -15.15
N GLY A 8 -1.73 12.13 -16.02
CA GLY A 8 -2.70 13.24 -16.03
C GLY A 8 -3.45 13.37 -14.71
N ILE A 9 -4.00 12.26 -14.19
CA ILE A 9 -4.69 12.23 -12.89
C ILE A 9 -3.73 12.62 -11.76
N GLY A 10 -2.49 12.09 -11.77
CA GLY A 10 -1.48 12.42 -10.76
C GLY A 10 -1.14 13.92 -10.72
N LEU A 11 -1.02 14.56 -11.89
CA LEU A 11 -0.75 16.00 -11.99
C LEU A 11 -1.90 16.86 -11.47
N ILE A 12 -3.14 16.50 -11.81
CA ILE A 12 -4.34 17.22 -11.34
C ILE A 12 -4.44 17.11 -9.82
N THR A 13 -4.35 15.91 -9.26
CA THR A 13 -4.42 15.68 -7.81
C THR A 13 -3.30 16.44 -7.08
N SER A 14 -2.08 16.43 -7.61
CA SER A 14 -0.95 17.18 -7.03
C SER A 14 -1.21 18.68 -7.02
N LYS A 15 -1.73 19.25 -8.11
CA LYS A 15 -2.10 20.68 -8.19
C LYS A 15 -3.21 21.03 -7.20
N LEU A 16 -4.26 20.21 -7.10
CA LEU A 16 -5.35 20.45 -6.15
C LEU A 16 -4.83 20.45 -4.71
N LEU A 17 -4.04 19.44 -4.34
CA LEU A 17 -3.44 19.37 -3.00
C LEU A 17 -2.56 20.58 -2.72
N ALA A 18 -1.73 21.03 -3.67
CA ALA A 18 -0.90 22.22 -3.47
C ALA A 18 -1.72 23.49 -3.20
N VAL A 19 -2.85 23.66 -3.87
CA VAL A 19 -3.73 24.84 -3.71
C VAL A 19 -4.53 24.77 -2.40
N PHE A 20 -5.09 23.61 -2.06
CA PHE A 20 -5.95 23.47 -0.88
C PHE A 20 -5.19 23.27 0.43
N VAL A 21 -4.05 22.59 0.39
CA VAL A 21 -3.30 22.14 1.57
C VAL A 21 -2.04 23.00 1.79
N GLY A 22 -1.53 23.64 0.73
CA GLY A 22 -0.33 24.48 0.79
C GLY A 22 0.98 23.69 0.95
N PRO A 23 2.14 24.39 1.02
CA PRO A 23 3.46 23.75 1.04
C PRO A 23 3.69 22.83 2.26
N SER A 24 3.23 23.24 3.44
CA SER A 24 3.41 22.49 4.69
C SER A 24 2.66 21.17 4.69
N GLY A 25 1.40 21.13 4.24
CA GLY A 25 0.69 19.87 4.17
C GLY A 25 0.99 19.04 2.91
N MET A 26 1.52 19.64 1.83
CA MET A 26 2.18 18.88 0.75
C MET A 26 3.34 18.03 1.27
N ALA A 27 4.14 18.57 2.20
CA ALA A 27 5.20 17.79 2.86
C ALA A 27 4.65 16.62 3.67
N LEU A 28 3.55 16.84 4.42
CA LEU A 28 2.89 15.77 5.18
C LEU A 28 2.33 14.69 4.24
N VAL A 29 1.66 15.07 3.14
CA VAL A 29 1.19 14.12 2.12
C VAL A 29 2.35 13.35 1.52
N GLY A 30 3.49 14.00 1.27
CA GLY A 30 4.72 13.34 0.83
C GLY A 30 5.20 12.27 1.82
N ASN A 31 5.27 12.61 3.11
CA ASN A 31 5.64 11.67 4.17
C ASN A 31 4.66 10.49 4.24
N LEU A 32 3.35 10.74 4.13
CA LEU A 32 2.34 9.70 4.10
C LEU A 32 2.51 8.80 2.87
N ARG A 33 2.76 9.35 1.69
CA ARG A 33 2.96 8.57 0.46
C ARG A 33 4.19 7.68 0.57
N ASN A 34 5.30 8.20 1.09
CA ASN A 34 6.51 7.40 1.33
C ASN A 34 6.27 6.27 2.34
N PHE A 35 5.47 6.55 3.39
CA PHE A 35 5.07 5.53 4.35
C PHE A 35 4.22 4.44 3.69
N LEU A 36 3.24 4.81 2.86
CA LEU A 36 2.41 3.85 2.12
C LEU A 36 3.25 2.97 1.18
N THR A 37 4.20 3.56 0.43
CA THR A 37 5.10 2.79 -0.44
C THR A 37 5.97 1.82 0.35
N SER A 38 6.49 2.24 1.51
CA SER A 38 7.26 1.36 2.39
C SER A 38 6.39 0.21 2.94
N LEU A 39 5.16 0.53 3.35
CA LEU A 39 4.21 -0.43 3.87
C LEU A 39 3.80 -1.46 2.82
N GLU A 40 3.58 -1.01 1.57
CA GLU A 40 3.31 -1.88 0.43
C GLU A 40 4.48 -2.81 0.13
N SER A 41 5.72 -2.30 0.12
CA SER A 41 6.93 -3.10 -0.06
C SER A 41 7.08 -4.19 1.01
N ILE A 42 6.86 -3.83 2.28
CA ILE A 42 6.88 -4.80 3.39
C ILE A 42 5.74 -5.81 3.25
N SER A 43 4.54 -5.35 2.88
CA SER A 43 3.37 -6.22 2.75
C SER A 43 3.52 -7.24 1.64
N THR A 44 4.16 -6.87 0.53
CA THR A 44 4.32 -7.73 -0.65
C THR A 44 5.47 -8.73 -0.51
N LEU A 45 6.37 -8.54 0.45
CA LEU A 45 7.52 -9.42 0.75
C LEU A 45 8.38 -9.79 -0.49
N GLY A 46 8.37 -8.95 -1.53
CA GLY A 46 9.07 -9.24 -2.79
C GLY A 46 8.44 -10.33 -3.66
N PHE A 47 7.21 -10.78 -3.35
CA PHE A 47 6.53 -11.82 -4.11
C PHE A 47 6.27 -11.46 -5.58
N GLN A 48 6.19 -10.18 -5.95
CA GLN A 48 6.00 -9.77 -7.35
C GLN A 48 7.07 -10.39 -8.27
N SER A 49 8.35 -10.29 -7.92
CA SER A 49 9.44 -10.88 -8.72
C SER A 49 9.47 -12.41 -8.63
N GLY A 50 9.13 -12.98 -7.47
CA GLY A 50 9.09 -14.43 -7.25
C GLY A 50 7.99 -15.13 -8.05
N ILE A 51 6.78 -14.57 -8.08
CA ILE A 51 5.65 -15.10 -8.85
C ILE A 51 5.98 -15.04 -10.34
N VAL A 52 6.47 -13.89 -10.86
CA VAL A 52 6.79 -13.75 -12.29
C VAL A 52 7.83 -14.77 -12.73
N LYS A 53 8.89 -14.96 -11.94
CA LYS A 53 9.91 -15.98 -12.22
C LYS A 53 9.31 -17.39 -12.22
N TYR A 54 8.51 -17.72 -11.21
CA TYR A 54 7.93 -19.06 -11.08
C TYR A 54 6.97 -19.39 -12.23
N VAL A 55 6.14 -18.42 -12.63
CA VAL A 55 5.22 -18.53 -13.77
C VAL A 55 6.01 -18.75 -15.07
N ALA A 56 7.07 -17.97 -15.30
CA ALA A 56 7.92 -18.12 -16.48
C ALA A 56 8.65 -19.48 -16.54
N GLU A 57 9.02 -20.07 -15.40
CA GLU A 57 9.66 -21.38 -15.34
C GLU A 57 8.66 -22.56 -15.51
N ASN A 58 7.38 -22.35 -15.21
CA ASN A 58 6.36 -23.41 -15.16
C ASN A 58 5.17 -23.19 -16.10
N GLU A 59 5.34 -22.42 -17.19
CA GLU A 59 4.26 -22.02 -18.11
C GLU A 59 3.36 -23.17 -18.61
N LYS A 60 3.87 -24.42 -18.64
CA LYS A 60 3.14 -25.60 -19.12
C LYS A 60 2.27 -26.29 -18.06
N ASN A 61 2.33 -25.87 -16.79
CA ASN A 61 1.67 -26.55 -15.68
C ASN A 61 0.76 -25.59 -14.90
N GLU A 62 -0.38 -25.25 -15.52
CA GLU A 62 -1.36 -24.28 -14.98
C GLU A 62 -1.84 -24.62 -13.56
N THR A 63 -2.01 -25.91 -13.25
CA THR A 63 -2.45 -26.40 -11.94
C THR A 63 -1.47 -26.07 -10.81
N GLU A 64 -0.16 -26.15 -11.07
CA GLU A 64 0.86 -25.84 -10.08
C GLU A 64 1.00 -24.33 -9.89
N ILE A 65 0.90 -23.55 -10.99
CA ILE A 65 0.85 -22.09 -10.94
C ILE A 65 -0.31 -21.60 -10.07
N GLN A 66 -1.52 -22.15 -10.26
CA GLN A 66 -2.70 -21.77 -9.48
C GLN A 66 -2.53 -22.05 -7.97
N LYS A 67 -1.95 -23.20 -7.60
CA LYS A 67 -1.68 -23.52 -6.18
C LYS A 67 -0.71 -22.53 -5.53
N ILE A 68 0.35 -22.15 -6.23
CA ILE A 68 1.31 -21.18 -5.71
C ILE A 68 0.68 -19.81 -5.56
N ILE A 69 -0.05 -19.33 -6.57
CA ILE A 69 -0.76 -18.05 -6.50
C ILE A 69 -1.73 -18.03 -5.32
N ALA A 70 -2.48 -19.11 -5.10
CA ALA A 70 -3.37 -19.24 -3.95
C ALA A 70 -2.60 -19.21 -2.61
N THR A 71 -1.45 -19.88 -2.52
CA THR A 71 -0.61 -19.89 -1.31
C THR A 71 -0.06 -18.50 -1.01
N VAL A 72 0.41 -17.79 -2.05
CA VAL A 72 0.92 -16.43 -1.92
C VAL A 72 -0.20 -15.46 -1.56
N PHE A 73 -1.39 -15.63 -2.12
CA PHE A 73 -2.58 -14.86 -1.75
C PHE A 73 -2.91 -14.97 -0.26
N ILE A 74 -3.01 -16.20 0.26
CA ILE A 74 -3.30 -16.44 1.69
C ILE A 74 -2.19 -15.85 2.57
N THR A 75 -0.92 -16.03 2.18
CA THR A 75 0.22 -15.47 2.91
C THR A 75 0.17 -13.94 2.96
N LEU A 76 -0.10 -13.29 1.82
CA LEU A 76 -0.21 -11.84 1.73
C LEU A 76 -1.38 -11.31 2.57
N LEU A 77 -2.52 -12.00 2.54
CA LEU A 77 -3.68 -11.64 3.34
C LEU A 77 -3.35 -11.68 4.85
N LEU A 78 -2.66 -12.74 5.31
CA LEU A 78 -2.22 -12.85 6.71
C LEU A 78 -1.24 -11.74 7.10
N VAL A 79 -0.24 -11.45 6.26
CA VAL A 79 0.73 -10.38 6.50
C VAL A 79 0.03 -9.03 6.60
N VAL A 80 -0.90 -8.75 5.70
CA VAL A 80 -1.66 -7.49 5.71
C VAL A 80 -2.56 -7.37 6.93
N LEU A 81 -3.19 -8.46 7.39
CA LEU A 81 -3.97 -8.46 8.63
C LEU A 81 -3.09 -8.14 9.85
N ILE A 82 -1.90 -8.74 9.92
CA ILE A 82 -0.93 -8.47 11.01
C ILE A 82 -0.48 -7.00 10.96
N LEU A 83 -0.11 -6.50 9.78
CA LEU A 83 0.30 -5.11 9.58
C LEU A 83 -0.83 -4.13 9.91
N SER A 84 -2.07 -4.45 9.52
CA SER A 84 -3.26 -3.68 9.87
C SER A 84 -3.45 -3.59 11.39
N GLY A 85 -3.34 -4.72 12.10
CA GLY A 85 -3.39 -4.75 13.56
C GLY A 85 -2.30 -3.89 14.20
N LEU A 86 -1.05 -4.08 13.77
CA LEU A 86 0.10 -3.26 14.21
C LEU A 86 -0.14 -1.77 13.98
N LEU A 87 -0.68 -1.40 12.82
CA LEU A 87 -0.95 -0.02 12.47
C LEU A 87 -2.06 0.59 13.34
N PHE A 88 -3.10 -0.20 13.66
CA PHE A 88 -4.21 0.24 14.50
C PHE A 88 -3.78 0.49 15.95
N PHE A 89 -3.07 -0.47 16.56
CA PHE A 89 -2.61 -0.35 17.96
C PHE A 89 -1.50 0.69 18.12
N LEU A 90 -0.60 0.79 17.14
CA LEU A 90 0.55 1.69 17.18
C LEU A 90 0.28 3.02 16.44
N ALA A 91 -0.98 3.37 16.18
CA ALA A 91 -1.35 4.56 15.40
C ALA A 91 -0.76 5.88 15.94
N SER A 92 -0.63 6.01 17.26
CA SER A 92 -0.03 7.20 17.88
C SER A 92 1.47 7.32 17.62
N PHE A 93 2.18 6.19 17.63
CA PHE A 93 3.61 6.13 17.33
C PHE A 93 3.88 6.52 15.87
N TRP A 94 3.13 5.93 14.93
CA TRP A 94 3.27 6.24 13.51
C TRP A 94 2.92 7.69 13.20
N ASN A 95 1.89 8.23 13.85
CA ASN A 95 1.55 9.64 13.74
C ASN A 95 2.71 10.56 14.13
N SER A 96 3.32 10.32 15.28
CA SER A 96 4.47 11.12 15.74
C SER A 96 5.69 10.97 14.83
N ARG A 97 5.94 9.77 14.31
CA ARG A 97 7.09 9.49 13.42
C ARG A 97 6.93 10.08 12.01
N ILE A 98 5.74 10.05 11.45
CA ILE A 98 5.49 10.47 10.05
C ILE A 98 5.13 11.95 9.95
N PHE A 99 4.32 12.46 10.87
CA PHE A 99 3.84 13.84 10.84
C PHE A 99 4.48 14.74 11.91
N GLY A 100 5.04 14.17 12.98
CA GLY A 100 5.60 14.93 14.11
C GLY A 100 4.63 15.02 15.30
N SER A 101 5.16 15.34 16.48
CA SER A 101 4.42 15.36 17.76
C SER A 101 3.33 16.43 17.85
N ASN A 102 3.39 17.47 17.01
CA ASN A 102 2.45 18.60 17.03
C ASN A 102 1.15 18.32 16.26
N PHE A 103 1.10 17.26 15.45
CA PHE A 103 -0.05 16.95 14.60
C PHE A 103 -0.84 15.77 15.17
N LYS A 104 -2.18 15.88 15.19
CA LYS A 104 -3.08 14.84 15.71
C LYS A 104 -3.80 14.08 14.58
N PHE A 105 -3.04 13.44 13.69
CA PHE A 105 -3.56 12.60 12.59
C PHE A 105 -3.66 11.11 12.95
N SER A 106 -3.71 10.74 14.24
CA SER A 106 -3.85 9.33 14.66
C SER A 106 -5.09 8.65 14.06
N LEU A 107 -6.15 9.41 13.78
CA LEU A 107 -7.36 8.91 13.13
C LEU A 107 -7.08 8.45 11.69
N VAL A 108 -6.20 9.14 10.96
CA VAL A 108 -5.80 8.75 9.60
C VAL A 108 -5.17 7.36 9.60
N PHE A 109 -4.30 7.07 10.56
CA PHE A 109 -3.68 5.74 10.70
C PHE A 109 -4.69 4.65 11.09
N LYS A 110 -5.69 4.97 11.91
CA LYS A 110 -6.76 4.01 12.25
C LYS A 110 -7.64 3.68 11.05
N ILE A 111 -8.03 4.68 10.25
CA ILE A 111 -8.77 4.47 9.00
C ILE A 111 -7.90 3.67 8.02
N LEU A 112 -6.63 4.04 7.88
CA LEU A 112 -5.71 3.33 6.99
C LEU A 112 -5.53 1.87 7.40
N ALA A 113 -5.43 1.60 8.71
CA ALA A 113 -5.37 0.25 9.25
C ALA A 113 -6.59 -0.57 8.84
N LEU A 114 -7.79 -0.01 8.95
CA LEU A 114 -9.03 -0.69 8.54
C LEU A 114 -9.15 -0.84 7.02
N ALA A 115 -8.60 0.10 6.25
CA ALA A 115 -8.64 0.07 4.78
C ALA A 115 -7.61 -0.88 4.15
N LEU A 116 -6.50 -1.16 4.83
CA LEU A 116 -5.39 -1.98 4.31
C LEU A 116 -5.79 -3.39 3.85
N PRO A 117 -6.58 -4.17 4.61
CA PRO A 117 -7.05 -5.47 4.16
C PRO A 117 -7.88 -5.38 2.87
N TRP A 118 -8.72 -4.36 2.75
CA TRP A 118 -9.53 -4.13 1.56
C TRP A 118 -8.67 -3.75 0.35
N TYR A 119 -7.67 -2.91 0.57
CA TYR A 119 -6.70 -2.52 -0.45
C TYR A 119 -5.93 -3.73 -0.97
N ALA A 120 -5.43 -4.59 -0.08
CA ALA A 120 -4.72 -5.81 -0.48
C ALA A 120 -5.59 -6.75 -1.33
N ILE A 121 -6.85 -6.94 -0.95
CA ILE A 121 -7.82 -7.70 -1.75
C ILE A 121 -7.98 -7.06 -3.13
N SER A 122 -8.16 -5.73 -3.20
CA SER A 122 -8.36 -5.04 -4.47
C SER A 122 -7.20 -5.20 -5.46
N ILE A 123 -5.96 -5.32 -4.99
CA ILE A 123 -4.79 -5.52 -5.85
C ILE A 123 -4.85 -6.87 -6.58
N PHE A 124 -5.38 -7.92 -5.95
CA PHE A 124 -5.48 -9.23 -6.58
C PHE A 124 -6.62 -9.34 -7.60
N PHE A 125 -7.65 -8.50 -7.46
CA PHE A 125 -8.80 -8.45 -8.36
C PHE A 125 -8.64 -7.42 -9.50
N ALA A 126 -7.57 -6.63 -9.51
CA ALA A 126 -7.31 -5.54 -10.47
C ALA A 126 -6.30 -5.93 -11.55
#